data_AF-A0A0N8TZF6-F1
#
_entry.id   AF-A0A0N8TZF6-F1
#
_cell.length_a   1.000
_cell.length_b   1.000
_cell.length_c   1.000
_cell.angle_alpha   90.00
_cell.angle_beta   90.00
_cell.angle_gamma   90.00
#
_symmetry.space_group_name_H-M   'P 1'
#
loop_
_entity.id
_entity.type
_entity.pdbx_description
1 polymer ?
#
loop_
_entity_poly.entity_id
_entity_poly.type
_entity_poly.pdbx_seq_one_letter_code
_entity_poly.pdbx_strand_id
1 'polypeptide(L)'
;MKITLSILLLIMSANSFATDVKLGNLQRYGTSPHLELFLMPSGGNSIAEVFEVITYREREFTVRLIGQSSELTNQELLTFYQTHYPIELEAAFKSSGNMHNPAISGVRDKFPEALKSTTIFKQLLIELNKLGYEVTNIEFEKFTAYKKHGISIPDVYIRVVKSTKQDEVN
;
A
#
# COMPACT_ATOMS: atom_id res chain seq x y z
N MET A 1 -44.03 0.77 37.00
CA MET A 1 -43.54 1.09 35.65
C MET A 1 -42.08 1.53 35.75
N LYS A 2 -41.13 0.76 35.23
CA LYS A 2 -39.72 1.16 35.12
C LYS A 2 -39.43 1.38 33.64
N ILE A 3 -39.11 2.62 33.27
CA ILE A 3 -38.68 2.98 31.92
C ILE A 3 -37.17 2.78 31.89
N THR A 4 -36.71 1.74 31.21
CA THR A 4 -35.30 1.54 30.90
C THR A 4 -34.95 2.37 29.68
N LEU A 5 -34.18 3.44 29.88
CA LEU A 5 -33.60 4.26 28.82
C LEU A 5 -32.35 3.56 28.29
N SER A 6 -32.49 2.76 27.24
CA SER A 6 -31.34 2.20 26.52
C SER A 6 -30.73 3.28 25.63
N ILE A 7 -29.64 3.91 26.07
CA ILE A 7 -28.79 4.74 25.23
C ILE A 7 -28.02 3.78 24.31
N LEU A 8 -28.53 3.60 23.10
CA LEU A 8 -27.80 2.92 22.02
C LEU A 8 -26.69 3.86 21.57
N LEU A 9 -25.48 3.65 22.11
CA LEU A 9 -24.28 4.33 21.67
C LEU A 9 -23.98 3.85 20.24
N LEU A 10 -24.42 4.63 19.26
CA LEU A 10 -24.06 4.43 17.86
C LEU A 10 -22.57 4.77 17.74
N ILE A 11 -21.70 3.77 17.93
CA ILE A 11 -20.29 3.88 17.57
C ILE A 11 -20.29 4.06 16.05
N MET A 12 -20.13 5.31 15.61
CA MET A 12 -19.67 5.61 14.26
C MET A 12 -18.31 4.93 14.15
N SER A 13 -18.30 3.67 13.70
CA SER A 13 -17.11 3.12 13.09
C SER A 13 -16.84 4.04 11.92
N ALA A 14 -15.93 5.00 12.09
CA ALA A 14 -15.21 5.54 10.97
C ALA A 14 -14.74 4.31 10.22
N ASN A 15 -15.37 3.99 9.09
CA ASN A 15 -14.89 2.96 8.21
C ASN A 15 -13.53 3.49 7.80
N SER A 16 -12.50 3.07 8.54
CA SER A 16 -11.12 3.38 8.26
C SER A 16 -10.80 2.52 7.06
N PHE A 17 -11.28 2.96 5.90
CA PHE A 17 -10.91 2.35 4.64
C PHE A 17 -9.40 2.53 4.48
N ALA A 18 -8.78 1.56 3.85
CA ALA A 18 -7.40 1.70 3.38
C ALA A 18 -7.25 3.00 2.57
N THR A 19 -6.00 3.43 2.34
CA THR A 19 -5.74 4.58 1.48
C THR A 19 -6.53 4.47 0.17
N ASP A 20 -7.42 5.44 -0.10
CA ASP A 20 -8.14 5.51 -1.37
C ASP A 20 -7.17 5.82 -2.50
N VAL A 21 -7.58 5.52 -3.73
CA VAL A 21 -6.78 5.76 -4.92
C VAL A 21 -7.55 6.54 -5.98
N LYS A 22 -6.81 7.33 -6.75
CA LYS A 22 -7.26 7.87 -8.03
C LYS A 22 -6.48 7.20 -9.15
N LEU A 23 -7.21 6.64 -10.11
CA LEU A 23 -6.62 6.11 -11.34
C LEU A 23 -5.91 7.24 -12.10
N GLY A 24 -4.62 7.06 -12.32
CA GLY A 24 -3.80 7.89 -13.19
C GLY A 24 -3.88 7.44 -14.65
N ASN A 25 -2.94 7.92 -15.46
CA ASN A 25 -2.86 7.48 -16.85
C ASN A 25 -2.21 6.09 -16.92
N LEU A 26 -2.65 5.29 -17.90
CA LEU A 26 -1.87 4.14 -18.36
C LEU A 26 -0.64 4.69 -19.08
N GLN A 27 0.52 4.71 -18.42
CA GLN A 27 1.75 5.21 -19.01
C GLN A 27 2.69 4.06 -19.37
N ARG A 28 3.36 4.18 -20.52
CA ARG A 28 4.50 3.31 -20.85
C ARG A 28 5.78 4.07 -20.53
N TYR A 29 6.51 3.61 -19.52
CA TYR A 29 7.86 4.10 -19.25
C TYR A 29 8.84 3.09 -19.88
N GLY A 30 9.39 3.44 -21.05
CA GLY A 30 10.17 2.50 -21.85
C GLY A 30 9.29 1.35 -22.37
N THR A 31 9.69 0.10 -22.09
CA THR A 31 8.98 -1.11 -22.55
C THR A 31 7.94 -1.65 -21.57
N SER A 32 7.90 -1.15 -20.34
CA SER A 32 7.00 -1.66 -19.30
C SER A 32 5.76 -0.78 -19.17
N PRO A 33 4.54 -1.34 -19.22
CA PRO A 33 3.32 -0.59 -18.95
C PRO A 33 3.15 -0.38 -17.44
N HIS A 34 2.69 0.82 -17.06
CA HIS A 34 2.44 1.21 -15.68
C HIS A 34 0.96 1.57 -15.47
N LEU A 35 0.36 0.94 -14.46
CA LEU A 35 -0.89 1.36 -13.84
C LEU A 35 -0.56 2.37 -12.74
N GLU A 36 -0.75 3.66 -12.99
CA GLU A 36 -0.54 4.68 -11.97
C GLU A 36 -1.78 4.77 -11.06
N LEU A 37 -1.57 4.59 -9.76
CA LEU A 37 -2.58 4.80 -8.71
C LEU A 37 -2.07 5.91 -7.79
N PHE A 38 -2.71 7.07 -7.84
CA PHE A 38 -2.41 8.16 -6.92
C PHE A 38 -3.07 7.88 -5.58
N LEU A 39 -2.27 7.80 -4.53
CA LEU A 39 -2.71 7.65 -3.15
C LEU A 39 -3.43 8.94 -2.71
N MET A 40 -4.68 8.77 -2.30
CA MET A 40 -5.58 9.84 -1.87
C MET A 40 -5.90 9.62 -0.38
N PRO A 41 -5.36 10.44 0.53
CA PRO A 41 -5.72 10.35 1.96
C PRO A 41 -7.23 10.53 2.23
N SER A 42 -7.96 11.18 1.32
CA SER A 42 -9.41 11.31 1.33
C SER A 42 -9.95 11.60 -0.07
N GLY A 43 -11.19 11.18 -0.37
CA GLY A 43 -11.91 11.57 -1.58
C GLY A 43 -11.42 10.90 -2.87
N GLY A 44 -10.75 9.75 -2.73
CA GLY A 44 -10.44 8.87 -3.85
C GLY A 44 -11.52 7.79 -4.02
N ASN A 45 -11.18 6.74 -4.76
CA ASN A 45 -12.00 5.54 -4.91
C ASN A 45 -11.29 4.38 -4.21
N SER A 46 -12.04 3.36 -3.83
CA SER A 46 -11.45 2.10 -3.38
C SER A 46 -10.66 1.42 -4.50
N ILE A 47 -9.73 0.54 -4.12
CA ILE A 47 -8.99 -0.29 -5.09
C ILE A 47 -9.95 -1.11 -5.96
N ALA A 48 -11.02 -1.66 -5.37
CA ALA A 48 -12.01 -2.47 -6.08
C ALA A 48 -12.70 -1.66 -7.20
N GLU A 49 -13.23 -0.47 -6.88
CA GLU A 49 -13.90 0.42 -7.85
C GLU A 49 -12.97 0.79 -9.02
N VAL A 50 -11.68 1.03 -8.74
CA VAL A 50 -10.71 1.31 -9.81
C VAL A 50 -10.53 0.08 -10.71
N PHE A 51 -10.47 -1.12 -10.15
CA PHE A 51 -10.27 -2.34 -10.92
C PHE A 51 -11.51 -2.82 -11.69
N GLU A 52 -12.72 -2.37 -11.32
CA GLU A 52 -13.95 -2.65 -12.08
C GLU A 52 -13.96 -2.04 -13.49
N VAL A 53 -13.31 -0.89 -13.67
CA VAL A 53 -13.30 -0.15 -14.95
C VAL A 53 -12.05 -0.40 -15.79
N ILE A 54 -11.15 -1.24 -15.29
CA ILE A 54 -9.85 -1.51 -15.90
C ILE A 54 -9.90 -2.81 -16.71
N THR A 55 -9.31 -2.80 -17.91
CA THR A 55 -9.03 -4.01 -18.68
C THR A 55 -7.53 -4.09 -18.97
N TYR A 56 -6.85 -5.11 -18.43
CA TYR A 56 -5.42 -5.38 -18.71
C TYR A 56 -5.24 -6.67 -19.50
N ARG A 57 -4.53 -6.55 -20.63
CA ARG A 57 -4.19 -7.67 -21.52
C ARG A 57 -2.69 -7.98 -21.57
N GLU A 58 -1.88 -7.15 -20.93
CA GLU A 58 -0.43 -7.28 -20.96
C GLU A 58 0.00 -8.46 -20.09
N ARG A 59 0.97 -9.24 -20.54
CA ARG A 59 1.50 -10.38 -19.76
C ARG A 59 2.17 -9.92 -18.46
N GLU A 60 2.71 -8.71 -18.46
CA GLU A 60 3.41 -8.11 -17.34
C GLU A 60 3.16 -6.60 -17.34
N PHE A 61 2.97 -6.02 -16.16
CA PHE A 61 2.90 -4.58 -15.96
C PHE A 61 3.37 -4.20 -14.55
N THR A 62 3.47 -2.90 -14.27
CA THR A 62 3.80 -2.38 -12.94
C THR A 62 2.65 -1.56 -12.39
N VAL A 63 2.21 -1.84 -11.18
CA VAL A 63 1.34 -0.91 -10.42
C VAL A 63 2.24 0.09 -9.71
N ARG A 64 2.07 1.38 -10.00
CA ARG A 64 2.82 2.46 -9.35
C ARG A 64 1.92 3.18 -8.37
N LEU A 65 2.21 3.07 -7.07
CA LEU A 65 1.53 3.83 -6.02
C LEU A 65 2.26 5.16 -5.82
N ILE A 66 1.57 6.28 -6.02
CA ILE A 66 2.18 7.62 -6.05
C ILE A 66 1.52 8.52 -5.02
N GLY A 67 2.32 9.21 -4.21
CA GLY A 67 1.86 10.25 -3.28
C GLY A 67 1.87 9.80 -1.83
N GLN A 68 1.02 10.42 -1.00
CA GLN A 68 0.99 10.15 0.44
C GLN A 68 -0.12 9.17 0.80
N SER A 69 0.24 8.16 1.59
CA SER A 69 -0.73 7.23 2.16
C SER A 69 -1.61 7.91 3.21
N SER A 70 -2.80 7.35 3.44
CA SER A 70 -3.70 7.75 4.53
C SER A 70 -3.07 7.51 5.89
N GLU A 71 -3.64 8.13 6.93
CA GLU A 71 -3.22 7.94 8.32
C GLU A 71 -3.30 6.46 8.74
N LEU A 72 -4.33 5.73 8.29
CA LEU A 72 -4.46 4.30 8.57
C LEU A 72 -3.27 3.52 8.01
N THR A 73 -2.96 3.67 6.73
CA THR A 73 -1.85 2.93 6.10
C THR A 73 -0.50 3.29 6.74
N ASN A 74 -0.30 4.56 7.11
CA ASN A 74 0.90 4.97 7.84
C ASN A 74 0.97 4.32 9.23
N GLN A 75 -0.16 4.19 9.92
CA GLN A 75 -0.25 3.52 11.22
C GLN A 75 -0.04 2.01 11.10
N GLU A 76 -0.55 1.36 10.06
CA GLU A 76 -0.29 -0.05 9.77
C GLU A 76 1.20 -0.32 9.56
N LEU A 77 1.85 0.50 8.72
CA LEU A 77 3.30 0.44 8.52
C LEU A 77 4.03 0.63 9.84
N LEU A 78 3.72 1.69 10.60
CA LEU A 78 4.38 1.96 11.87
C LEU A 78 4.23 0.81 12.86
N THR A 79 3.01 0.25 12.98
CA THR A 79 2.71 -0.88 13.86
C THR A 79 3.54 -2.10 13.46
N PHE A 80 3.65 -2.39 12.17
CA PHE A 80 4.48 -3.49 11.68
C PHE A 80 5.94 -3.35 12.16
N TYR A 81 6.57 -2.18 11.99
CA TYR A 81 7.95 -1.99 12.44
C TYR A 81 8.09 -2.00 13.96
N GLN A 82 7.14 -1.44 14.71
CA GLN A 82 7.15 -1.49 16.17
C GLN A 82 7.08 -2.93 16.69
N THR A 83 6.32 -3.80 16.02
CA THR A 83 6.17 -5.20 16.41
C THR A 83 7.37 -6.05 16.00
N HIS A 84 7.90 -5.86 14.79
CA HIS A 84 8.87 -6.79 14.21
C HIS A 84 10.32 -6.28 14.24
N TYR A 85 10.54 -4.96 14.19
CA TYR A 85 11.86 -4.33 14.04
C TYR A 85 12.02 -3.07 14.94
N PRO A 86 11.72 -3.14 16.25
CA PRO A 86 11.66 -1.95 17.11
C PRO A 86 13.01 -1.26 17.28
N ILE A 87 14.12 -2.01 17.29
CA ILE A 87 15.47 -1.47 17.47
C ILE A 87 15.89 -0.68 16.23
N GLU A 88 15.66 -1.25 15.05
CA GLU A 88 15.93 -0.63 13.75
C GLU A 88 15.06 0.61 13.55
N LEU A 89 13.79 0.56 13.96
CA LEU A 89 12.89 1.70 13.90
C LEU A 89 13.37 2.85 14.78
N GLU A 90 13.82 2.56 16.00
CA GLU A 90 14.38 3.58 16.90
C GLU A 90 15.65 4.21 16.33
N ALA A 91 16.54 3.40 15.75
CA ALA A 91 17.74 3.88 15.07
C ALA A 91 17.39 4.77 13.86
N ALA A 92 16.41 4.35 13.05
CA ALA A 92 15.93 5.11 11.89
C ALA A 92 15.36 6.47 12.32
N PHE A 93 14.60 6.55 13.41
CA PHE A 93 14.08 7.83 13.91
C PHE A 93 15.15 8.81 14.38
N LYS A 94 16.32 8.33 14.81
CA LYS A 94 17.47 9.17 15.19
C LYS A 94 18.27 9.68 13.98
N SER A 95 18.02 9.15 12.78
CA SER A 95 18.81 9.43 11.57
C SER A 95 18.45 10.74 10.84
N SER A 96 17.44 11.49 11.31
CA SER A 96 16.95 12.75 10.72
C SER A 96 16.60 12.67 9.22
N GLY A 97 16.27 11.48 8.70
CA GLY A 97 15.79 11.31 7.32
C GLY A 97 16.87 11.35 6.23
N ASN A 98 18.15 11.23 6.59
CA ASN A 98 19.19 11.02 5.58
C ASN A 98 19.09 9.61 4.99
N MET A 99 18.63 9.51 3.73
CA MET A 99 18.41 8.24 3.02
C MET A 99 19.69 7.41 2.82
N HIS A 100 20.88 8.02 2.91
CA HIS A 100 22.16 7.33 2.85
C HIS A 100 22.68 6.90 4.23
N ASN A 101 21.96 7.22 5.31
CA ASN A 101 22.37 6.81 6.65
C ASN A 101 22.16 5.29 6.79
N PRO A 102 23.21 4.51 7.11
CA PRO A 102 23.09 3.07 7.34
C PRO A 102 22.03 2.70 8.39
N ALA A 103 21.74 3.59 9.34
CA ALA A 103 20.69 3.37 10.35
C ALA A 103 19.27 3.22 9.76
N ILE A 104 19.04 3.63 8.50
CA ILE A 104 17.74 3.48 7.83
C ILE A 104 17.63 2.15 7.07
N SER A 105 18.75 1.46 6.77
CA SER A 105 18.72 0.26 5.92
C SER A 105 17.90 -0.86 6.55
N GLY A 106 18.02 -1.05 7.86
CA GLY A 106 17.30 -2.09 8.61
C GLY A 106 15.78 -2.01 8.49
N VAL A 107 15.21 -0.80 8.39
CA VAL A 107 13.77 -0.61 8.14
C VAL A 107 13.46 -0.54 6.64
N ARG A 108 14.32 0.12 5.85
CA ARG A 108 14.15 0.28 4.41
C ARG A 108 14.06 -1.07 3.69
N ASP A 109 14.94 -2.00 4.03
CA ASP A 109 15.02 -3.32 3.39
C ASP A 109 13.81 -4.20 3.73
N LYS A 110 13.08 -3.86 4.79
CA LYS A 110 11.85 -4.55 5.23
C LYS A 110 10.58 -3.92 4.71
N PHE A 111 10.67 -2.83 3.96
CA PHE A 111 9.49 -2.16 3.41
C PHE A 111 8.61 -3.07 2.55
N PRO A 112 9.13 -3.93 1.65
CA PRO A 112 8.26 -4.86 0.91
C PRO A 112 7.43 -5.78 1.80
N GLU A 113 7.99 -6.22 2.93
CA GLU A 113 7.29 -7.05 3.92
C GLU A 113 6.24 -6.22 4.69
N ALA A 114 6.61 -5.01 5.11
CA ALA A 114 5.73 -4.08 5.79
C ALA A 114 4.52 -3.71 4.90
N LEU A 115 4.76 -3.37 3.64
CA LEU A 115 3.72 -3.05 2.68
C LEU A 115 2.76 -4.21 2.48
N LYS A 116 3.26 -5.44 2.35
CA LYS A 116 2.44 -6.66 2.24
C LYS A 116 1.50 -6.88 3.43
N SER A 117 1.84 -6.34 4.60
CA SER A 117 1.00 -6.42 5.80
C SER A 117 -0.17 -5.43 5.80
N THR A 118 -0.10 -4.36 5.00
CA THR A 118 -1.10 -3.27 4.96
C THR A 118 -2.43 -3.69 4.31
N THR A 119 -3.51 -3.02 4.68
CA THR A 119 -4.83 -3.28 4.07
C THR A 119 -4.86 -2.87 2.59
N ILE A 120 -4.23 -1.74 2.21
CA ILE A 120 -4.17 -1.31 0.79
C ILE A 120 -3.52 -2.36 -0.10
N PHE A 121 -2.39 -2.95 0.34
CA PHE A 121 -1.72 -3.97 -0.46
C PHE A 121 -2.55 -5.25 -0.57
N LYS A 122 -3.20 -5.68 0.53
CA LYS A 122 -4.07 -6.86 0.51
C LYS A 122 -5.24 -6.68 -0.45
N GLN A 123 -5.86 -5.50 -0.47
CA GLN A 123 -6.92 -5.17 -1.42
C GLN A 123 -6.42 -5.18 -2.87
N LEU A 124 -5.26 -4.56 -3.13
CA LEU A 124 -4.62 -4.60 -4.44
C LEU A 124 -4.31 -6.03 -4.89
N LEU A 125 -3.78 -6.86 -3.99
CA LEU A 125 -3.47 -8.26 -4.29
C LEU A 125 -4.73 -9.07 -4.61
N ILE A 126 -5.84 -8.83 -3.91
CA ILE A 126 -7.13 -9.47 -4.20
C ILE A 126 -7.57 -9.16 -5.64
N GLU A 127 -7.55 -7.89 -6.04
CA GLU A 127 -7.99 -7.50 -7.40
C GLU A 127 -7.02 -8.00 -8.49
N LEU A 128 -5.71 -7.95 -8.25
CA LEU A 128 -4.71 -8.53 -9.16
C LEU A 128 -4.91 -10.04 -9.35
N ASN A 129 -5.16 -10.77 -8.26
CA ASN A 129 -5.38 -12.21 -8.31
C ASN A 129 -6.68 -12.58 -9.06
N LYS A 130 -7.76 -11.81 -8.89
CA LYS A 130 -9.00 -11.99 -9.68
C LYS A 130 -8.75 -11.86 -11.17
N LEU A 131 -7.83 -10.95 -11.54
CA LEU A 131 -7.37 -10.77 -12.92
C LEU A 131 -6.31 -11.79 -13.35
N GLY A 132 -5.94 -12.76 -12.51
CA GLY A 132 -4.95 -13.80 -12.80
C GLY A 132 -3.51 -13.30 -12.82
N TYR A 133 -3.18 -12.25 -12.07
CA TYR A 133 -1.81 -11.74 -11.92
C TYR A 133 -1.23 -12.08 -10.54
N GLU A 134 0.10 -12.23 -10.49
CA GLU A 134 0.88 -12.43 -9.27
C GLU A 134 1.90 -11.29 -9.12
N VAL A 135 2.13 -10.85 -7.88
CA VAL A 135 3.18 -9.86 -7.56
C VAL A 135 4.54 -10.54 -7.50
N THR A 136 5.49 -10.08 -8.32
CA THR A 136 6.85 -10.65 -8.39
C THR A 136 7.89 -9.80 -7.70
N ASN A 137 7.75 -8.48 -7.72
CA ASN A 137 8.72 -7.57 -7.11
C ASN A 137 8.06 -6.30 -6.57
N ILE A 138 8.68 -5.71 -5.55
CA ILE A 138 8.29 -4.42 -4.96
C ILE A 138 9.55 -3.57 -4.85
N GLU A 139 9.56 -2.44 -5.56
CA GLU A 139 10.63 -1.45 -5.54
C GLU A 139 10.06 -0.09 -5.11
N PHE A 140 10.92 0.82 -4.70
CA PHE A 140 10.53 2.18 -4.30
C PHE A 140 11.74 3.11 -4.43
N GLU A 141 11.50 4.39 -4.73
CA GLU A 141 12.58 5.35 -4.94
C GLU A 141 13.12 5.94 -3.63
N LYS A 142 12.22 6.32 -2.72
CA LYS A 142 12.55 7.09 -1.52
C LYS A 142 11.90 6.48 -0.30
N PHE A 143 12.65 6.44 0.79
CA PHE A 143 12.16 5.99 2.09
C PHE A 143 12.57 6.99 3.16
N THR A 144 11.61 7.41 3.97
CA THR A 144 11.85 8.30 5.11
C THR A 144 11.13 7.80 6.34
N ALA A 145 11.77 7.93 7.50
CA ALA A 145 11.22 7.58 8.80
C ALA A 145 11.47 8.73 9.78
N TYR A 146 10.39 9.27 10.33
CA TYR A 146 10.42 10.36 11.29
C TYR A 146 9.49 10.06 12.46
N LYS A 147 9.96 10.25 13.70
CA LYS A 147 9.18 9.97 14.90
C LYS A 147 7.82 10.69 14.93
N LYS A 148 7.74 11.89 14.36
CA LYS A 148 6.52 12.71 14.32
C LYS A 148 5.60 12.39 13.13
N HIS A 149 6.16 11.94 12.02
CA HIS A 149 5.44 11.78 10.74
C HIS A 149 5.32 10.32 10.28
N GLY A 150 5.80 9.38 11.09
CA GLY A 150 5.81 7.97 10.76
C GLY A 150 6.76 7.65 9.62
N ILE A 151 6.31 6.78 8.73
CA ILE A 151 7.09 6.27 7.60
C ILE A 151 6.44 6.79 6.33
N SER A 152 7.24 7.34 5.41
CA SER A 152 6.75 7.86 4.14
C SER A 152 7.57 7.32 2.97
N ILE A 153 6.85 6.73 2.01
CA ILE A 153 7.36 6.12 0.79
C ILE A 153 6.48 6.64 -0.36
N PRO A 154 6.84 7.77 -0.99
CA PRO A 154 5.94 8.47 -1.90
C PRO A 154 5.81 7.84 -3.29
N ASP A 155 6.65 6.85 -3.61
CA ASP A 155 6.67 6.20 -4.92
C ASP A 155 7.06 4.74 -4.79
N VAL A 156 6.11 3.85 -5.09
CA VAL A 156 6.25 2.40 -4.97
C VAL A 156 5.89 1.74 -6.29
N TYR A 157 6.71 0.80 -6.74
CA TYR A 157 6.56 0.06 -7.98
C TYR A 157 6.34 -1.41 -7.64
N ILE A 158 5.17 -1.93 -8.01
CA ILE A 158 4.77 -3.31 -7.75
C ILE A 158 4.70 -4.01 -9.11
N ARG A 159 5.72 -4.83 -9.42
CA ARG A 159 5.76 -5.60 -10.65
C ARG A 159 4.81 -6.78 -10.55
N VAL A 160 3.98 -6.97 -11.57
CA VAL A 160 2.99 -8.03 -11.65
C VAL A 160 3.07 -8.77 -12.97
N VAL A 161 2.92 -10.09 -12.92
CA VAL A 161 2.97 -10.96 -14.10
C VAL A 161 1.75 -11.87 -14.13
N LYS A 162 1.27 -12.21 -15.32
CA LYS A 162 0.17 -13.17 -15.47
C LYS A 162 0.60 -14.52 -14.89
N SER A 163 -0.24 -15.09 -14.02
CA SER A 163 0.00 -16.42 -13.46
C SER A 163 -0.08 -17.46 -14.56
N THR A 164 0.94 -18.31 -14.67
CA THR A 164 0.97 -19.44 -15.63
C THR A 164 0.02 -20.57 -15.24
N LYS A 165 -0.55 -20.54 -14.03
CA LYS A 165 -1.43 -21.60 -13.52
C LYS A 165 -2.82 -21.62 -14.16
N GLN A 166 -3.18 -20.58 -14.91
CA GLN A 166 -4.50 -20.44 -15.53
C GLN A 166 -4.52 -20.95 -16.98
N ASP A 167 -3.35 -21.28 -17.55
CA ASP A 167 -3.21 -21.83 -18.91
C ASP A 167 -3.28 -23.37 -18.96
N GLU A 168 -3.34 -24.05 -17.80
CA GLU A 168 -3.45 -25.53 -17.72
C GLU A 168 -4.90 -26.05 -17.59
N VAL A 169 -5.89 -25.15 -17.59
CA VAL A 169 -7.31 -25.51 -17.52
C VAL A 169 -8.07 -24.80 -18.64
N ASN A 170 -7.70 -25.06 -19.89
CA ASN A 170 -8.54 -24.86 -21.07
C ASN A 170 -8.19 -25.89 -22.14
#